data_AF-A0A8J3IFJ4-F1
#
_entry.id   AF-A0A8J3IFJ4-F1
#
_cell.length_a   1.000
_cell.length_b   1.000
_cell.length_c   1.000
_cell.angle_alpha   90.00
_cell.angle_beta   90.00
_cell.angle_gamma   90.00
#
_symmetry.space_group_name_H-M   'P 1'
#
loop_
_entity.id
_entity.type
_entity.pdbx_description
1 polymer ?
#
loop_
_entity_poly.entity_id
_entity_poly.type
_entity_poly.pdbx_seq_one_letter_code
_entity_poly.pdbx_strand_id
1 'polypeptide(L)'
;MGMLADLYETQGELRKSEQLYRHLLLLFGSRKEVQPVISGWISMIYANLLLEWNRLNEAEHALQRASSASLRTAHKEFTLEYHLIQQRLFLIRGNDKEAFTILQEIEGDLPLMQPSRLVTAAARLARTRWLLSQGQIEDAAHWLKTQHLRYENAFSEDPYKDLPGVGNLIFTEYMLLARVLIAQGRHAPRDAYLKEALALLDHFRLPSEQVGLTKRVIEALILTSLVYQAQGETSTALATLSRAVSLAESGGFVRLFIDEGEPMNILLVRLNVYKVSTQVYLQSLLEAVSHPNTPEVGQDGTPALSLLPEALSRREREVLTLLATGASNQEIAALLVIAPNTAKRHVKHILAKLAVTNRVQAVTRARELHLL
;
A
#
# COMPACT_ATOMS: atom_id res chain seq x y z
N MET A 1 -3.64 8.30 -17.62
CA MET A 1 -4.45 7.62 -16.58
C MET A 1 -3.59 7.03 -15.46
N GLY A 2 -2.47 6.34 -15.75
CA GLY A 2 -1.49 5.99 -14.70
C GLY A 2 -1.00 7.19 -13.87
N MET A 3 -0.78 8.34 -14.52
CA MET A 3 -0.41 9.60 -13.85
C MET A 3 -1.44 10.10 -12.81
N LEU A 4 -2.74 9.81 -12.97
CA LEU A 4 -3.76 10.28 -12.02
C LEU A 4 -3.78 9.42 -10.75
N ALA A 5 -3.57 8.10 -10.90
CA ALA A 5 -3.47 7.21 -9.76
C ALA A 5 -2.16 7.45 -8.98
N ASP A 6 -1.05 7.67 -9.68
CA ASP A 6 0.23 8.10 -9.08
C ASP A 6 0.10 9.45 -8.35
N LEU A 7 -0.68 10.39 -8.91
CA LEU A 7 -0.99 11.65 -8.24
C LEU A 7 -1.77 11.45 -6.93
N TYR A 8 -2.82 10.62 -6.94
CA TYR A 8 -3.54 10.30 -5.71
C TYR A 8 -2.66 9.58 -4.69
N GLU A 9 -1.79 8.67 -5.12
CA GLU A 9 -0.86 7.98 -4.22
C GLU A 9 0.16 8.93 -3.61
N THR A 10 0.74 9.83 -4.41
CA THR A 10 1.71 10.83 -3.93
C THR A 10 1.06 11.82 -2.95
N GLN A 11 -0.21 12.18 -3.17
CA GLN A 11 -1.00 13.03 -2.28
C GLN A 11 -1.52 12.32 -1.02
N GLY A 12 -1.34 11.00 -0.90
CA GLY A 12 -1.81 10.22 0.25
C GLY A 12 -3.25 9.73 0.14
N GLU A 13 -3.91 9.93 -1.00
CA GLU A 13 -5.33 9.65 -1.25
C GLU A 13 -5.56 8.22 -1.78
N LEU A 14 -4.97 7.21 -1.13
CA LEU A 14 -4.98 5.81 -1.59
C LEU A 14 -6.38 5.24 -1.88
N ARG A 15 -7.40 5.68 -1.13
CA ARG A 15 -8.80 5.25 -1.36
C ARG A 15 -9.33 5.70 -2.72
N LYS A 16 -8.93 6.89 -3.20
CA LYS A 16 -9.30 7.36 -4.55
C LYS A 16 -8.55 6.55 -5.61
N SER A 17 -7.29 6.20 -5.36
CA SER A 17 -6.54 5.27 -6.23
C SER A 17 -7.22 3.90 -6.32
N GLU A 18 -7.68 3.30 -5.22
CA GLU A 18 -8.40 2.02 -5.27
C GLU A 18 -9.68 2.10 -6.10
N GLN A 19 -10.49 3.16 -5.90
CA GLN A 19 -11.72 3.33 -6.67
C GLN A 19 -11.42 3.40 -8.17
N LEU A 20 -10.35 4.13 -8.55
CA LEU A 20 -9.90 4.21 -9.92
C LEU A 20 -9.42 2.86 -10.45
N TYR A 21 -8.58 2.12 -9.72
CA TYR A 21 -8.10 0.80 -10.15
C TYR A 21 -9.22 -0.22 -10.29
N ARG A 22 -10.16 -0.26 -9.34
CA ARG A 22 -11.35 -1.13 -9.43
C ARG A 22 -12.19 -0.79 -10.66
N HIS A 23 -12.41 0.49 -10.93
CA HIS A 23 -13.13 0.93 -12.12
C HIS A 23 -12.42 0.51 -13.40
N LEU A 24 -11.09 0.71 -13.47
CA LEU A 24 -10.28 0.30 -14.63
C LEU A 24 -10.32 -1.22 -14.84
N LEU A 25 -10.20 -2.02 -13.79
CA LEU A 25 -10.29 -3.48 -13.88
C LEU A 25 -11.66 -3.95 -14.40
N LEU A 26 -12.76 -3.29 -14.02
CA LEU A 26 -14.09 -3.60 -14.55
C LEU A 26 -14.21 -3.24 -16.05
N LEU A 27 -13.73 -2.06 -16.44
CA LEU A 27 -13.77 -1.59 -17.82
C LEU A 27 -12.93 -2.45 -18.77
N PHE A 28 -11.74 -2.86 -18.31
CA PHE A 28 -10.76 -3.56 -19.14
C PHE A 28 -10.82 -5.09 -19.00
N GLY A 29 -11.35 -5.62 -17.89
CA GLY A 29 -11.44 -7.08 -17.65
C GLY A 29 -12.56 -7.79 -18.41
N SER A 30 -13.56 -7.06 -18.91
CA SER A 30 -14.74 -7.60 -19.61
C SER A 30 -14.64 -7.56 -21.14
N ARG A 31 -13.62 -6.87 -21.69
CA ARG A 31 -13.46 -6.68 -23.13
C ARG A 31 -12.42 -7.67 -23.68
N LYS A 32 -12.86 -8.60 -24.53
CA LYS A 32 -11.99 -9.56 -25.26
C LYS A 32 -10.89 -8.87 -26.11
N GLU A 33 -11.07 -7.60 -26.44
CA GLU A 33 -10.19 -6.81 -27.32
C GLU A 33 -9.10 -6.02 -26.58
N VAL A 34 -9.13 -5.97 -25.25
CA VAL A 34 -8.10 -5.26 -24.48
C VAL A 34 -6.85 -6.13 -24.41
N GLN A 35 -5.69 -5.56 -24.76
CA GLN A 35 -4.42 -6.26 -24.67
C GLN A 35 -4.19 -6.80 -23.25
N PRO A 36 -3.96 -8.12 -23.06
CA PRO A 36 -3.71 -8.74 -21.76
C PRO A 36 -2.66 -8.01 -20.90
N VAL A 37 -1.69 -7.35 -21.56
CA VAL A 37 -0.67 -6.50 -20.95
C VAL A 37 -1.26 -5.39 -20.09
N ILE A 38 -2.25 -4.63 -20.58
CA ILE A 38 -2.80 -3.46 -19.87
C ILE A 38 -3.54 -3.89 -18.61
N SER A 39 -4.37 -4.94 -18.71
CA SER A 39 -5.03 -5.51 -17.53
C SER A 39 -4.02 -6.10 -16.53
N GLY A 40 -2.90 -6.65 -17.03
CA GLY A 40 -1.78 -7.09 -16.22
C GLY A 40 -1.17 -5.93 -15.43
N TRP A 41 -0.87 -4.81 -16.08
CA TRP A 41 -0.27 -3.63 -15.44
C TRP A 41 -1.18 -3.07 -14.34
N ILE A 42 -2.48 -2.91 -14.65
CA ILE A 42 -3.45 -2.43 -13.65
C ILE A 42 -3.52 -3.40 -12.47
N SER A 43 -3.46 -4.71 -12.71
CA SER A 43 -3.50 -5.72 -11.65
C SER A 43 -2.23 -5.68 -10.77
N MET A 44 -1.05 -5.45 -11.35
CA MET A 44 0.21 -5.29 -10.60
C MET A 44 0.22 -4.02 -9.75
N ILE A 45 -0.17 -2.88 -10.33
CA ILE A 45 -0.23 -1.61 -9.58
C ILE A 45 -1.26 -1.73 -8.45
N TYR A 46 -2.40 -2.38 -8.71
CA TYR A 46 -3.40 -2.66 -7.68
C TYR A 46 -2.86 -3.61 -6.59
N ALA A 47 -2.06 -4.61 -6.95
CA ALA A 47 -1.39 -5.47 -5.98
C ALA A 47 -0.46 -4.68 -5.05
N ASN A 48 0.34 -3.74 -5.58
CA ASN A 48 1.16 -2.85 -4.76
C ASN A 48 0.34 -2.02 -3.78
N LEU A 49 -0.80 -1.47 -4.21
CA LEU A 49 -1.71 -0.74 -3.32
C LEU A 49 -2.27 -1.64 -2.21
N LEU A 50 -2.68 -2.87 -2.56
CA LEU A 50 -3.18 -3.85 -1.59
C LEU A 50 -2.09 -4.27 -0.60
N LEU A 51 -0.84 -4.39 -1.05
CA LEU A 51 0.30 -4.60 -0.17
C LEU A 51 0.40 -3.43 0.82
N GLU A 52 0.34 -2.17 0.39
CA GLU A 52 0.42 -1.01 1.30
C GLU A 52 -0.63 -1.02 2.43
N TRP A 53 -1.80 -1.61 2.17
CA TRP A 53 -2.88 -1.80 3.15
C TRP A 53 -2.81 -3.11 3.94
N ASN A 54 -1.72 -3.86 3.79
CA ASN A 54 -1.55 -5.17 4.41
C ASN A 54 -2.57 -6.24 3.96
N ARG A 55 -3.22 -6.07 2.81
CA ARG A 55 -4.21 -7.01 2.24
C ARG A 55 -3.51 -8.08 1.39
N LEU A 56 -2.69 -8.91 2.02
CA LEU A 56 -1.71 -9.77 1.35
C LEU A 56 -2.34 -10.82 0.41
N ASN A 57 -3.44 -11.44 0.83
CA ASN A 57 -4.11 -12.47 0.02
C ASN A 57 -4.75 -11.86 -1.23
N GLU A 58 -5.33 -10.67 -1.11
CA GLU A 58 -5.89 -9.96 -2.26
C GLU A 58 -4.80 -9.47 -3.20
N ALA A 59 -3.65 -9.02 -2.66
CA ALA A 59 -2.48 -8.66 -3.45
C ALA A 59 -1.96 -9.87 -4.25
N GLU A 60 -1.87 -11.05 -3.61
CA GLU A 60 -1.50 -12.30 -4.28
C GLU A 60 -2.48 -12.67 -5.40
N HIS A 61 -3.80 -12.57 -5.16
CA HIS A 61 -4.79 -12.80 -6.21
C HIS A 61 -4.71 -11.78 -7.36
N ALA A 62 -4.37 -10.52 -7.07
CA ALA A 62 -4.14 -9.52 -8.10
C ALA A 62 -2.88 -9.84 -8.93
N LEU A 63 -1.79 -10.27 -8.29
CA LEU A 63 -0.59 -10.77 -8.97
C LEU A 63 -0.87 -12.01 -9.83
N GLN A 64 -1.63 -12.98 -9.31
CA GLN A 64 -2.00 -14.18 -10.06
C GLN A 64 -2.74 -13.84 -11.36
N ARG A 65 -3.60 -12.80 -11.35
CA ARG A 65 -4.26 -12.31 -12.58
C ARG A 65 -3.27 -11.69 -13.57
N ALA A 66 -2.24 -11.01 -13.06
CA ALA A 66 -1.16 -10.46 -13.87
C ALA A 66 -0.20 -11.52 -14.43
N SER A 67 -0.05 -12.68 -13.78
CA SER A 67 0.88 -13.75 -14.19
C SER A 67 0.70 -14.19 -15.64
N SER A 68 -0.56 -14.27 -16.10
CA SER A 68 -0.89 -14.72 -17.44
C SER A 68 -0.53 -13.71 -18.54
N ALA A 69 -0.34 -12.43 -18.16
CA ALA A 69 0.22 -11.39 -19.01
C ALA A 69 1.76 -11.43 -18.97
N SER A 70 2.39 -11.71 -17.82
CA SER A 70 3.86 -11.84 -17.73
C SER A 70 4.36 -12.98 -18.63
N LEU A 71 3.73 -14.15 -18.54
CA LEU A 71 4.13 -15.34 -19.29
C LEU A 71 3.94 -15.23 -20.81
N ARG A 72 3.06 -14.34 -21.28
CA ARG A 72 2.64 -14.26 -22.69
C ARG A 72 3.15 -13.04 -23.42
N THR A 73 3.87 -12.16 -22.74
CA THR A 73 4.29 -10.87 -23.32
C THR A 73 5.80 -10.82 -23.47
N ALA A 74 6.26 -10.20 -24.56
CA ALA A 74 7.68 -9.90 -24.75
C ALA A 74 8.13 -8.63 -23.98
N HIS A 75 7.27 -8.08 -23.12
CA HIS A 75 7.53 -6.86 -22.38
C HIS A 75 8.41 -7.15 -21.16
N LYS A 76 9.73 -7.11 -21.38
CA LYS A 76 10.76 -7.37 -20.36
C LYS A 76 10.58 -6.58 -19.07
N GLU A 77 10.21 -5.31 -19.18
CA GLU A 77 10.00 -4.42 -18.02
C GLU A 77 8.81 -4.86 -17.15
N PHE A 78 7.73 -5.33 -17.79
CA PHE A 78 6.57 -5.88 -17.07
C PHE A 78 6.97 -7.08 -16.22
N THR A 79 7.78 -7.98 -16.77
CA THR A 79 8.25 -9.18 -16.05
C THR A 79 9.12 -8.82 -14.84
N LEU A 80 10.04 -7.85 -14.99
CA LEU A 80 10.85 -7.39 -13.87
C LEU A 80 10.00 -6.77 -12.76
N GLU A 81 9.07 -5.89 -13.11
CA GLU A 81 8.17 -5.29 -12.12
C GLU A 81 7.28 -6.34 -11.44
N TYR A 82 6.77 -7.32 -12.19
CA TYR A 82 6.00 -8.42 -11.63
C TYR A 82 6.81 -9.19 -10.57
N HIS A 83 8.05 -9.56 -10.90
CA HIS A 83 8.96 -10.24 -9.97
C HIS A 83 9.30 -9.37 -8.75
N LEU A 84 9.49 -8.06 -8.90
CA LEU A 84 9.75 -7.16 -7.77
C LEU A 84 8.60 -7.14 -6.76
N ILE A 85 7.35 -7.10 -7.23
CA ILE A 85 6.18 -7.14 -6.34
C ILE A 85 6.03 -8.52 -5.70
N GLN A 86 6.29 -9.59 -6.45
CA GLN A 86 6.27 -10.96 -5.94
C GLN A 86 7.36 -11.17 -4.86
N GLN A 87 8.57 -10.66 -5.09
CA GLN A 87 9.66 -10.67 -4.12
C GLN A 87 9.27 -9.95 -2.84
N ARG A 88 8.66 -8.75 -2.95
CA ARG A 88 8.17 -8.00 -1.81
C ARG A 88 7.11 -8.77 -1.01
N LEU A 89 6.16 -9.41 -1.69
CA LEU A 89 5.13 -10.22 -1.05
C LEU A 89 5.74 -11.40 -0.26
N PHE A 90 6.74 -12.10 -0.82
CA PHE A 90 7.42 -13.18 -0.12
C PHE A 90 8.20 -12.69 1.09
N LEU A 91 8.92 -11.58 0.96
CA LEU A 91 9.65 -10.97 2.07
C LEU A 91 8.69 -10.59 3.21
N ILE A 92 7.55 -9.99 2.85
CA ILE A 92 6.49 -9.64 3.79
C ILE A 92 5.94 -10.87 4.53
N ARG A 93 5.78 -12.01 3.84
CA ARG A 93 5.30 -13.26 4.42
C ARG A 93 6.33 -13.99 5.29
N GLY A 94 7.59 -13.54 5.30
CA GLY A 94 8.70 -14.26 5.93
C GLY A 94 9.19 -15.47 5.11
N ASN A 95 8.83 -15.53 3.84
CA ASN A 95 9.28 -16.56 2.90
C ASN A 95 10.64 -16.14 2.31
N ASP A 96 11.66 -16.05 3.16
CA ASP A 96 12.95 -15.45 2.82
C ASP A 96 13.69 -16.18 1.69
N LYS A 97 13.53 -17.51 1.61
CA LYS A 97 14.17 -18.33 0.57
C LYS A 97 13.59 -18.00 -0.80
N GLU A 98 12.26 -18.00 -0.91
CA GLU A 98 11.54 -17.65 -2.13
C GLU A 98 11.79 -16.20 -2.54
N ALA A 99 11.81 -15.27 -1.56
CA ALA A 99 12.17 -13.88 -1.79
C ALA A 99 13.59 -13.73 -2.35
N PHE A 100 14.55 -14.49 -1.81
CA PHE A 100 15.93 -14.46 -2.29
C PHE A 100 16.09 -15.06 -3.69
N THR A 101 15.43 -16.18 -3.97
CA THR A 101 15.46 -16.81 -5.32
C THR A 101 14.99 -15.83 -6.39
N ILE A 102 13.84 -15.17 -6.17
CA ILE A 102 13.32 -14.18 -7.13
C ILE A 102 14.24 -12.96 -7.24
N LEU A 103 14.83 -12.52 -6.13
CA LEU A 103 15.79 -11.42 -6.16
C LEU A 103 17.01 -11.77 -7.03
N GLN A 104 17.53 -12.99 -6.95
CA GLN A 104 18.63 -13.45 -7.80
C GLN A 104 18.23 -13.50 -9.29
N GLU A 105 17.01 -13.93 -9.59
CA GLU A 105 16.48 -13.92 -10.96
C GLU A 105 16.40 -12.49 -11.51
N ILE A 106 15.85 -11.55 -10.74
CA ILE A 106 15.81 -10.12 -11.09
C ILE A 106 17.23 -9.60 -11.36
N GLU A 107 18.17 -9.84 -10.45
CA GLU A 107 19.55 -9.37 -10.55
C GLU A 107 20.29 -9.96 -11.76
N GLY A 108 20.01 -11.23 -12.11
CA GLY A 108 20.55 -11.88 -13.31
C GLY A 108 19.97 -11.33 -14.62
N ASP A 109 18.70 -10.94 -14.61
CA ASP A 109 18.00 -10.42 -15.78
C ASP A 109 18.28 -8.93 -16.05
N LEU A 110 18.52 -8.11 -15.01
CA LEU A 110 18.72 -6.66 -15.14
C LEU A 110 19.74 -6.25 -16.24
N PRO A 111 20.96 -6.83 -16.32
CA PRO A 111 21.94 -6.45 -17.33
C PRO A 111 21.50 -6.79 -18.77
N LEU A 112 20.66 -7.81 -18.94
CA LEU A 112 20.22 -8.32 -20.23
C LEU A 112 19.06 -7.51 -20.83
N MET A 113 18.43 -6.64 -20.04
CA MET A 113 17.15 -6.02 -20.38
C MET A 113 17.20 -4.50 -20.59
N GLN A 114 18.31 -3.82 -20.23
CA GLN A 114 18.41 -2.34 -20.23
C GLN A 114 17.15 -1.68 -19.61
N PRO A 115 16.81 -2.02 -18.35
CA PRO A 115 15.59 -1.57 -17.71
C PRO A 115 15.58 -0.05 -17.50
N SER A 116 14.38 0.51 -17.28
CA SER A 116 14.28 1.90 -16.86
C SER A 116 15.00 2.15 -15.53
N ARG A 117 15.30 3.41 -15.27
CA ARG A 117 15.87 3.83 -13.98
C ARG A 117 14.95 3.48 -12.81
N LEU A 118 13.63 3.54 -13.01
CA LEU A 118 12.63 3.20 -11.99
C LEU A 118 12.76 1.74 -11.54
N VAL A 119 12.79 0.81 -12.51
CA VAL A 119 12.94 -0.62 -12.22
C VAL A 119 14.31 -0.92 -11.59
N THR A 120 15.36 -0.23 -12.04
CA THR A 120 16.70 -0.36 -11.45
C THR A 120 16.72 0.05 -9.98
N ALA A 121 16.10 1.17 -9.62
CA ALA A 121 16.00 1.59 -8.22
C ALA A 121 15.09 0.67 -7.39
N ALA A 122 14.00 0.17 -7.97
CA ALA A 122 13.15 -0.81 -7.30
C ALA A 122 13.89 -2.13 -7.00
N ALA A 123 14.78 -2.58 -7.89
CA ALA A 123 15.64 -3.73 -7.62
C ALA A 123 16.69 -3.45 -6.53
N ARG A 124 17.30 -2.26 -6.54
CA ARG A 124 18.18 -1.82 -5.43
C ARG A 124 17.44 -1.79 -4.10
N LEU A 125 16.19 -1.34 -4.10
CA LEU A 125 15.30 -1.34 -2.94
C LEU A 125 15.05 -2.75 -2.43
N ALA A 126 14.69 -3.68 -3.32
CA ALA A 126 14.48 -5.09 -2.99
C ALA A 126 15.74 -5.71 -2.35
N ARG A 127 16.92 -5.51 -2.96
CA ARG A 127 18.19 -6.02 -2.42
C ARG A 127 18.53 -5.44 -1.06
N THR A 128 18.39 -4.13 -0.90
CA THR A 128 18.73 -3.44 0.35
C THR A 128 17.79 -3.87 1.49
N ARG A 129 16.49 -3.96 1.22
CA ARG A 129 15.50 -4.47 2.20
C ARG A 129 15.78 -5.91 2.58
N TRP A 130 16.13 -6.76 1.62
CA TRP A 130 16.51 -8.13 1.91
C TRP A 130 17.75 -8.17 2.83
N LEU A 131 18.84 -7.47 2.50
CA LEU A 131 20.05 -7.42 3.35
C LEU A 131 19.74 -6.94 4.78
N LEU A 132 18.95 -5.87 4.92
CA LEU A 132 18.54 -5.35 6.22
C LEU A 132 17.67 -6.34 7.00
N SER A 133 16.77 -7.07 6.32
CA SER A 133 15.94 -8.11 6.95
C SER A 133 16.79 -9.26 7.52
N GLN A 134 17.92 -9.57 6.86
CA GLN A 134 18.87 -10.58 7.31
C GLN A 134 19.86 -10.05 8.37
N GLY A 135 19.73 -8.79 8.80
CA GLY A 135 20.66 -8.15 9.74
C GLY A 135 22.04 -7.82 9.13
N GLN A 136 22.21 -7.95 7.82
CA GLN A 136 23.46 -7.73 7.10
C GLN A 136 23.67 -6.24 6.78
N ILE A 137 23.83 -5.42 7.83
CA ILE A 137 23.86 -3.96 7.75
C ILE A 137 25.09 -3.46 6.98
N GLU A 138 26.27 -4.00 7.28
CA GLU A 138 27.51 -3.57 6.60
C GLU A 138 27.54 -4.00 5.14
N ASP A 139 26.95 -5.15 4.80
CA ASP A 139 26.79 -5.58 3.41
C ASP A 139 25.80 -4.68 2.67
N ALA A 140 24.73 -4.21 3.32
CA ALA A 140 23.82 -3.22 2.75
C ALA A 140 24.51 -1.88 2.50
N ALA A 141 25.34 -1.40 3.44
CA ALA A 141 26.13 -0.19 3.27
C ALA A 141 27.15 -0.32 2.14
N HIS A 142 27.85 -1.46 2.08
CA HIS A 142 28.78 -1.76 1.00
C HIS A 142 28.06 -1.80 -0.36
N TRP A 143 26.92 -2.48 -0.44
CA TRP A 143 26.07 -2.56 -1.63
C TRP A 143 25.66 -1.17 -2.14
N LEU A 144 25.13 -0.29 -1.30
CA LEU A 144 24.77 1.06 -1.73
C LEU A 144 25.98 1.85 -2.25
N LYS A 145 27.15 1.66 -1.62
CA LYS A 145 28.40 2.29 -2.08
C LYS A 145 28.83 1.81 -3.46
N THR A 146 28.66 0.53 -3.80
CA THR A 146 28.96 0.01 -5.15
C THR A 146 27.96 0.52 -6.19
N GLN A 147 26.74 0.84 -5.77
CA GLN A 147 25.73 1.51 -6.60
C GLN A 147 25.92 3.04 -6.71
N HIS A 148 27.03 3.58 -6.19
CA HIS A 148 27.34 5.01 -6.13
C HIS A 148 26.35 5.86 -5.31
N LEU A 149 25.56 5.23 -4.45
CA LEU A 149 24.64 5.88 -3.52
C LEU A 149 25.37 6.24 -2.24
N ARG A 150 25.66 7.53 -2.07
CA ARG A 150 26.44 8.08 -0.95
C ARG A 150 25.83 9.37 -0.42
N TYR A 151 26.07 9.65 0.86
CA TYR A 151 25.58 10.84 1.54
C TYR A 151 26.01 12.12 0.84
N GLU A 152 27.27 12.21 0.43
CA GLU A 152 27.85 13.41 -0.18
C GLU A 152 27.18 13.78 -1.51
N ASN A 153 26.63 12.79 -2.21
CA ASN A 153 25.96 13.01 -3.50
C ASN A 153 24.55 13.60 -3.33
N ALA A 154 23.92 13.45 -2.16
CA ALA A 154 22.52 13.80 -1.94
C ALA A 154 22.21 15.27 -2.19
N PHE A 155 23.10 16.16 -1.76
CA PHE A 155 22.90 17.61 -1.83
C PHE A 155 23.21 18.21 -3.21
N SER A 156 23.73 17.39 -4.12
CA SER A 156 23.91 17.76 -5.53
C SER A 156 22.69 17.42 -6.39
N GLU A 157 21.79 16.57 -5.88
CA GLU A 157 20.54 16.25 -6.56
C GLU A 157 19.47 17.30 -6.26
N ASP A 158 18.64 17.59 -7.25
CA ASP A 158 17.51 18.50 -7.07
C ASP A 158 16.33 17.71 -6.47
N PRO A 159 15.88 18.04 -5.24
CA PRO A 159 14.79 17.33 -4.57
C PRO A 159 13.43 17.51 -5.28
N TYR A 160 13.31 18.47 -6.21
CA TYR A 160 12.13 18.68 -7.06
C TYR A 160 12.19 17.94 -8.39
N LYS A 161 13.34 17.34 -8.75
CA LYS A 161 13.54 16.67 -10.05
C LYS A 161 12.60 15.47 -10.24
N ASP A 162 12.16 14.88 -9.14
CA ASP A 162 11.12 13.84 -9.09
C ASP A 162 9.72 14.47 -8.94
N LEU A 163 9.22 15.16 -9.98
CA LEU A 163 7.83 15.63 -10.04
C LEU A 163 6.83 14.45 -10.23
N PRO A 164 5.53 14.63 -9.88
CA PRO A 164 4.52 13.58 -10.04
C PRO A 164 4.45 13.04 -11.47
N GLY A 165 4.42 11.72 -11.63
CA GLY A 165 4.30 11.05 -12.93
C GLY A 165 5.59 10.61 -13.62
N VAL A 166 6.79 10.92 -13.09
CA VAL A 166 8.09 10.50 -13.70
C VAL A 166 9.00 9.71 -12.75
N GLY A 167 8.55 9.46 -11.51
CA GLY A 167 9.16 8.49 -10.59
C GLY A 167 9.76 9.13 -9.35
N ASN A 168 9.48 8.52 -8.18
CA ASN A 168 10.06 8.87 -6.88
C ASN A 168 11.52 8.38 -6.75
N LEU A 169 12.31 8.48 -7.82
CA LEU A 169 13.57 7.75 -7.97
C LEU A 169 14.60 8.18 -6.91
N ILE A 170 14.96 9.46 -6.93
CA ILE A 170 15.97 10.05 -6.05
C ILE A 170 15.49 9.94 -4.62
N PHE A 171 14.23 10.29 -4.36
CA PHE A 171 13.65 10.16 -3.03
C PHE A 171 13.78 8.73 -2.48
N THR A 172 13.37 7.72 -3.25
CA THR A 172 13.42 6.30 -2.83
C THR A 172 14.85 5.86 -2.54
N GLU A 173 15.80 6.23 -3.39
CA GLU A 173 17.21 5.87 -3.22
C GLU A 173 17.83 6.49 -1.96
N TYR A 174 17.48 7.73 -1.62
CA TYR A 174 17.99 8.35 -0.40
C TYR A 174 17.23 7.93 0.87
N MET A 175 15.96 7.51 0.76
CA MET A 175 15.29 6.82 1.87
C MET A 175 15.89 5.43 2.13
N LEU A 176 16.44 4.75 1.11
CA LEU A 176 17.23 3.53 1.29
C LEU A 176 18.52 3.80 2.06
N LEU A 177 19.27 4.83 1.64
CA LEU A 177 20.49 5.22 2.33
C LEU A 177 20.20 5.62 3.78
N ALA A 178 19.14 6.39 4.03
CA ALA A 178 18.72 6.76 5.37
C ALA A 178 18.42 5.52 6.25
N ARG A 179 17.73 4.51 5.73
CA ARG A 179 17.48 3.24 6.46
C ARG A 179 18.77 2.53 6.85
N VAL A 180 19.75 2.46 5.93
CA VAL A 180 21.06 1.85 6.21
C VAL A 180 21.81 2.64 7.27
N LEU A 181 21.84 3.98 7.17
CA LEU A 181 22.49 4.85 8.17
C LEU A 181 21.83 4.74 9.55
N ILE A 182 20.49 4.67 9.61
CA ILE A 182 19.75 4.44 10.86
C ILE A 182 20.13 3.08 11.46
N ALA A 183 20.19 2.03 10.64
CA ALA A 183 20.60 0.70 11.10
C ALA A 183 22.05 0.73 11.62
N GLN A 184 22.98 1.36 10.91
CA GLN A 184 24.37 1.52 11.36
C GLN A 184 24.46 2.29 12.68
N GLY A 185 23.78 3.43 12.78
CA GLY A 185 23.78 4.26 13.98
C GLY A 185 23.18 3.60 15.22
N ARG A 186 22.26 2.64 15.03
CA ARG A 186 21.68 1.82 16.12
C ARG A 186 22.63 0.72 16.60
N HIS A 187 23.41 0.12 15.70
CA HIS A 187 24.30 -1.01 16.02
C HIS A 187 25.71 -0.59 16.45
N ALA A 188 26.24 0.46 15.82
CA ALA A 188 27.52 1.06 16.14
C ALA A 188 27.28 2.57 16.30
N PRO A 189 26.99 3.06 17.52
CA PRO A 189 26.67 4.47 17.77
C PRO A 189 27.88 5.35 17.50
N ARG A 190 28.09 5.64 16.22
CA ARG A 190 28.90 6.73 15.71
C ARG A 190 27.92 7.87 15.47
N ASP A 191 28.11 8.99 16.16
CA ASP A 191 27.25 10.17 16.05
C ASP A 191 27.06 10.65 14.60
N ALA A 192 27.99 10.33 13.69
CA ALA A 192 27.91 10.70 12.29
C ALA A 192 26.71 10.08 11.56
N TYR A 193 26.43 8.79 11.70
CA TYR A 193 25.40 8.12 10.88
C TYR A 193 23.99 8.65 11.14
N LEU A 194 23.63 8.86 12.41
CA LEU A 194 22.31 9.39 12.77
C LEU A 194 22.15 10.87 12.35
N LYS A 195 23.23 11.66 12.41
CA LYS A 195 23.25 13.05 11.92
C LYS A 195 23.11 13.11 10.40
N GLU A 196 23.82 12.25 9.67
CA GLU A 196 23.72 12.14 8.22
C GLU A 196 22.32 11.69 7.79
N ALA A 197 21.75 10.68 8.46
CA ALA A 197 20.38 10.25 8.20
C ALA A 197 19.38 11.39 8.41
N LEU A 198 19.48 12.14 9.52
CA LEU A 198 18.58 13.25 9.80
C LEU A 198 18.69 14.35 8.73
N ALA A 199 19.92 14.72 8.33
CA ALA A 199 20.16 15.72 7.30
C ALA A 199 19.58 15.31 5.93
N LEU A 200 19.72 14.04 5.54
CA LEU A 200 19.09 13.50 4.33
C LEU A 200 17.56 13.58 4.40
N LEU A 201 16.98 13.14 5.51
CA LEU A 201 15.54 13.12 5.70
C LEU A 201 14.95 14.53 5.63
N ASP A 202 15.59 15.51 6.27
CA ASP A 202 15.15 16.91 6.20
C ASP A 202 15.29 17.51 4.80
N HIS A 203 16.38 17.21 4.11
CA HIS A 203 16.63 17.68 2.75
C HIS A 203 15.50 17.32 1.78
N PHE A 204 14.96 16.09 1.89
CA PHE A 204 13.87 15.63 1.02
C PHE A 204 12.46 15.87 1.58
N ARG A 205 12.30 15.89 2.91
CA ARG A 205 11.00 16.10 3.57
C ARG A 205 10.51 17.53 3.40
N LEU A 206 11.37 18.53 3.60
CA LEU A 206 10.94 19.94 3.57
C LEU A 206 10.35 20.35 2.22
N PRO A 207 10.97 20.06 1.06
CA PRO A 207 10.37 20.27 -0.26
C PRO A 207 9.07 19.49 -0.46
N SER A 208 9.03 18.23 0.00
CA SER A 208 7.85 17.37 -0.13
C SER A 208 6.64 17.93 0.65
N GLU A 209 6.87 18.51 1.82
CA GLU A 209 5.84 19.19 2.62
C GLU A 209 5.31 20.44 1.90
N GLN A 210 6.18 21.24 1.27
CA GLN A 210 5.78 22.45 0.55
C GLN A 210 4.90 22.16 -0.67
N VAL A 211 5.16 21.06 -1.37
CA VAL A 211 4.44 20.66 -2.60
C VAL A 211 3.22 19.76 -2.29
N GLY A 212 3.07 19.29 -1.05
CA GLY A 212 1.95 18.42 -0.65
C GLY A 212 2.11 16.95 -1.07
N LEU A 213 3.35 16.46 -1.16
CA LEU A 213 3.65 15.05 -1.44
C LEU A 213 3.52 14.20 -0.16
N THR A 214 2.30 14.09 0.35
CA THR A 214 1.96 13.48 1.65
C THR A 214 2.64 12.13 1.89
N LYS A 215 2.67 11.24 0.89
CA LYS A 215 3.30 9.91 1.03
C LYS A 215 4.79 10.02 1.39
N ARG A 216 5.53 10.91 0.72
CA ARG A 216 6.96 11.16 0.99
C ARG A 216 7.16 11.76 2.39
N VAL A 217 6.27 12.67 2.78
CA VAL A 217 6.30 13.27 4.11
C VAL A 217 6.10 12.22 5.20
N ILE A 218 5.13 11.32 5.03
CA ILE A 218 4.89 10.20 5.96
C ILE A 218 6.14 9.33 6.06
N GLU A 219 6.69 8.86 4.93
CA GLU A 219 7.87 8.00 4.92
C GLU A 219 9.08 8.66 5.60
N ALA A 220 9.34 9.94 5.31
CA ALA A 220 10.44 10.66 5.94
C ALA A 220 10.22 10.82 7.46
N LEU A 221 9.01 11.15 7.91
CA LEU A 221 8.70 11.28 9.35
C LEU A 221 8.83 9.94 10.10
N ILE A 222 8.46 8.83 9.47
CA ILE A 222 8.65 7.48 10.03
C ILE A 222 10.14 7.24 10.29
N LEU A 223 11.00 7.47 9.29
CA LEU A 223 12.45 7.30 9.45
C LEU A 223 13.06 8.32 10.43
N THR A 224 12.60 9.58 10.44
CA THR A 224 13.03 10.59 11.40
C THR A 224 12.70 10.18 12.84
N SER A 225 11.53 9.56 13.06
CA SER A 225 11.19 9.04 14.40
C SER A 225 12.14 7.95 14.88
N LEU A 226 12.63 7.10 13.96
CA LEU A 226 13.63 6.07 14.26
C LEU A 226 15.00 6.68 14.57
N VAL A 227 15.39 7.77 13.89
CA VAL A 227 16.61 8.52 14.23
C VAL A 227 16.54 9.05 15.66
N TYR A 228 15.46 9.76 16.02
CA TYR A 228 15.31 10.30 17.37
C TYR A 228 15.25 9.20 18.44
N GLN A 229 14.61 8.07 18.15
CA GLN A 229 14.62 6.91 19.03
C GLN A 229 16.05 6.39 19.24
N ALA A 230 16.85 6.27 18.18
CA ALA A 230 18.24 5.81 18.25
C ALA A 230 19.14 6.79 19.02
N GLN A 231 18.82 8.09 19.00
CA GLN A 231 19.50 9.12 19.79
C GLN A 231 19.05 9.16 21.27
N GLY A 232 18.04 8.38 21.66
CA GLY A 232 17.46 8.39 23.00
C GLY A 232 16.42 9.49 23.23
N GLU A 233 16.12 10.31 22.23
CA GLU A 233 15.12 11.40 22.28
C GLU A 233 13.68 10.88 22.12
N THR A 234 13.24 10.07 23.08
CA THR A 234 11.96 9.35 22.98
C THR A 234 10.75 10.29 22.82
N SER A 235 10.71 11.43 23.51
CA SER A 235 9.61 12.38 23.40
C SER A 235 9.51 12.98 21.98
N THR A 236 10.65 13.36 21.40
CA THR A 236 10.73 13.89 20.03
C THR A 236 10.35 12.82 19.01
N ALA A 237 10.81 11.57 19.21
CA ALA A 237 10.44 10.43 18.38
C ALA A 237 8.93 10.19 18.36
N LEU A 238 8.27 10.18 19.53
CA LEU A 238 6.83 9.95 19.64
C LEU A 238 6.00 11.12 19.09
N ALA A 239 6.44 12.36 19.28
CA ALA A 239 5.79 13.52 18.67
C ALA A 239 5.87 13.47 17.14
N THR A 240 7.05 13.12 16.60
CA THR A 240 7.28 12.95 15.16
C THR A 240 6.43 11.81 14.59
N LEU A 241 6.41 10.64 15.26
CA LEU A 241 5.60 9.49 14.84
C LEU A 241 4.10 9.81 14.91
N SER A 242 3.65 10.53 15.93
CA SER A 242 2.24 10.96 16.03
C SER A 242 1.82 11.78 14.81
N ARG A 243 2.70 12.64 14.28
CA ARG A 243 2.42 13.41 13.07
C ARG A 243 2.32 12.49 11.84
N ALA A 244 3.22 11.53 11.70
CA ALA A 244 3.19 10.54 10.61
C ALA A 244 1.88 9.73 10.63
N VAL A 245 1.47 9.23 11.80
CA VAL A 245 0.22 8.46 11.98
C VAL A 245 -1.00 9.29 11.59
N SER A 246 -1.07 10.56 12.02
CA SER A 246 -2.19 11.45 11.68
C SER A 246 -2.28 11.75 10.18
N LEU A 247 -1.15 11.94 9.49
CA LEU A 247 -1.14 12.13 8.03
C LEU A 247 -1.55 10.84 7.29
N ALA A 248 -1.12 9.69 7.80
CA ALA A 248 -1.36 8.40 7.17
C ALA A 248 -2.80 7.88 7.32
N GLU A 249 -3.55 8.33 8.32
CA GLU A 249 -4.91 7.84 8.64
C GLU A 249 -5.87 7.91 7.46
N SER A 250 -5.86 9.02 6.71
CA SER A 250 -6.76 9.22 5.56
C SER A 250 -6.49 8.23 4.42
N GLY A 251 -5.22 7.92 4.17
CA GLY A 251 -4.77 6.94 3.17
C GLY A 251 -4.77 5.50 3.68
N GLY A 252 -4.73 5.29 4.99
CA GLY A 252 -4.67 3.96 5.62
C GLY A 252 -3.34 3.24 5.42
N PHE A 253 -2.21 3.95 5.34
CA PHE A 253 -0.89 3.34 5.06
C PHE A 253 -0.41 2.40 6.18
N VAL A 254 -0.41 1.09 5.96
CA VAL A 254 0.06 0.13 6.97
C VAL A 254 1.53 -0.21 6.77
N ARG A 255 1.90 -0.66 5.55
CA ARG A 255 3.24 -1.19 5.28
C ARG A 255 4.36 -0.16 5.38
N LEU A 256 4.08 1.13 5.13
CA LEU A 256 5.06 2.20 5.39
C LEU A 256 5.59 2.20 6.84
N PHE A 257 4.79 1.76 7.82
CA PHE A 257 5.22 1.68 9.21
C PHE A 257 5.82 0.31 9.52
N ILE A 258 5.07 -0.76 9.29
CA ILE A 258 5.43 -2.09 9.81
C ILE A 258 6.58 -2.74 9.05
N ASP A 259 6.86 -2.34 7.80
CA ASP A 259 8.02 -2.84 7.04
C ASP A 259 9.35 -2.29 7.59
N GLU A 260 9.34 -1.25 8.44
CA GLU A 260 10.54 -0.78 9.16
C GLU A 260 10.94 -1.74 10.31
N GLY A 261 10.10 -2.73 10.61
CA GLY A 261 10.38 -3.81 11.53
C GLY A 261 10.33 -3.42 13.01
N GLU A 262 11.01 -4.21 13.83
CA GLU A 262 10.96 -4.12 15.29
C GLU A 262 11.17 -2.73 15.90
N PRO A 263 12.09 -1.88 15.39
CA PRO A 263 12.29 -0.53 15.93
C PRO A 263 11.01 0.31 15.88
N MET A 264 10.28 0.22 14.77
CA MET A 264 9.03 0.95 14.57
C MET A 264 7.89 0.32 15.38
N ASN A 265 7.84 -1.01 15.46
CA ASN A 265 6.86 -1.72 16.30
C ASN A 265 6.91 -1.23 17.76
N ILE A 266 8.11 -1.11 18.32
CA ILE A 266 8.33 -0.59 19.67
C ILE A 266 7.79 0.84 19.81
N LEU A 267 8.03 1.72 18.82
CA LEU A 267 7.53 3.09 18.87
C LEU A 267 6.00 3.16 18.75
N LEU A 268 5.39 2.34 17.90
CA LEU A 268 3.92 2.28 17.77
C LEU A 268 3.26 1.87 19.09
N VAL A 269 3.81 0.84 19.77
CA VAL A 269 3.33 0.41 21.09
C VAL A 269 3.48 1.53 22.12
N ARG A 270 4.64 2.20 22.16
CA ARG A 270 4.87 3.34 23.07
C ARG A 270 3.95 4.51 22.79
N LEU A 271 3.68 4.82 21.51
CA LEU A 271 2.78 5.89 21.11
C LEU A 271 1.35 5.63 21.61
N ASN A 272 0.88 4.38 21.55
CA ASN A 272 -0.45 4.00 22.04
C ASN A 272 -0.60 4.20 23.55
N VAL A 273 0.47 3.98 24.32
CA VAL A 273 0.49 4.29 25.77
C VAL A 273 0.51 5.81 26.00
N TYR A 274 1.21 6.57 25.15
CA TYR A 274 1.42 8.00 25.31
C TYR A 274 0.24 8.89 24.85
N LYS A 275 -0.48 8.49 23.80
CA LYS A 275 -1.65 9.21 23.27
C LYS A 275 -2.90 8.34 23.27
N VAL A 276 -3.81 8.63 24.20
CA VAL A 276 -5.12 7.96 24.33
C VAL A 276 -6.08 8.29 23.16
N SER A 277 -5.82 9.32 22.34
CA SER A 277 -6.84 9.96 21.49
C SER A 277 -6.82 9.63 19.98
N THR A 278 -5.91 8.80 19.48
CA THR A 278 -5.87 8.39 18.05
C THR A 278 -6.10 6.90 17.93
N GLN A 279 -7.25 6.41 18.41
CA GLN A 279 -7.43 5.00 18.74
C GLN A 279 -7.61 4.07 17.53
N VAL A 280 -8.52 4.34 16.58
CA VAL A 280 -8.90 3.28 15.63
C VAL A 280 -7.78 2.94 14.64
N TYR A 281 -7.18 3.95 14.01
CA TYR A 281 -6.12 3.72 13.03
C TYR A 281 -4.84 3.17 13.67
N LEU A 282 -4.40 3.72 14.81
CA LEU A 282 -3.24 3.20 15.53
C LEU A 282 -3.46 1.76 15.99
N GLN A 283 -4.66 1.40 16.43
CA GLN A 283 -5.00 0.02 16.77
C GLN A 283 -4.90 -0.90 15.55
N SER A 284 -5.36 -0.47 14.36
CA SER A 284 -5.19 -1.26 13.13
C SER A 284 -3.70 -1.50 12.77
N LEU A 285 -2.82 -0.53 13.04
CA LEU A 285 -1.38 -0.72 12.87
C LEU A 285 -0.82 -1.73 13.88
N LEU A 286 -1.23 -1.65 15.15
CA LEU A 286 -0.81 -2.58 16.20
C LEU A 286 -1.32 -4.01 15.99
N GLU A 287 -2.54 -4.15 15.46
CA GLU A 287 -3.09 -5.43 15.02
C GLU A 287 -2.21 -6.00 13.90
N ALA A 288 -1.89 -5.19 12.87
CA ALA A 288 -1.01 -5.62 11.78
C ALA A 288 0.41 -6.02 12.25
N VAL A 289 0.94 -5.36 13.29
CA VAL A 289 2.22 -5.75 13.94
C VAL A 289 2.11 -7.10 14.64
N SER A 290 1.01 -7.34 15.36
CA SER A 290 0.79 -8.59 16.11
C SER A 290 0.49 -9.77 15.19
N HIS A 291 -0.08 -9.47 14.03
CA HIS A 291 -0.64 -10.42 13.09
C HIS A 291 -0.13 -10.16 11.66
N PRO A 292 1.21 -10.19 11.43
CA PRO A 292 1.82 -9.75 10.18
C PRO A 292 1.48 -10.63 8.97
N ASN A 293 1.10 -11.89 9.24
CA ASN A 293 0.82 -12.94 8.25
C ASN A 293 -0.60 -13.49 8.35
N THR A 294 -1.46 -12.91 9.19
CA THR A 294 -2.71 -13.57 9.52
C THR A 294 -3.64 -13.50 8.32
N PRO A 295 -4.04 -14.64 7.73
CA PRO A 295 -5.17 -14.64 6.82
C PRO A 295 -6.36 -14.12 7.63
N GLU A 296 -7.07 -13.13 7.10
CA GLU A 296 -8.26 -12.59 7.75
C GLU A 296 -9.19 -13.73 8.21
N VAL A 297 -9.18 -14.02 9.51
CA VAL A 297 -10.29 -14.75 10.14
C VAL A 297 -11.34 -13.69 10.43
N GLY A 298 -12.20 -13.48 9.42
CA GLY A 298 -13.55 -12.96 9.53
C GLY A 298 -13.78 -11.77 10.46
N GLN A 299 -13.78 -10.57 9.89
CA GLN A 299 -14.84 -9.62 10.20
C GLN A 299 -15.87 -9.69 9.06
N ASP A 300 -16.91 -10.51 9.30
CA ASP A 300 -18.15 -10.66 8.53
C ASP A 300 -18.04 -10.85 6.99
N GLY A 301 -17.86 -12.11 6.58
CA GLY A 301 -18.61 -12.69 5.46
C GLY A 301 -18.40 -12.11 4.07
N THR A 302 -17.18 -12.21 3.54
CA THR A 302 -16.96 -12.26 2.08
C THR A 302 -16.14 -13.49 1.75
N PRO A 303 -16.72 -14.55 1.14
CA PRO A 303 -15.93 -15.54 0.45
C PRO A 303 -15.32 -14.91 -0.81
N ALA A 304 -14.13 -15.39 -1.12
CA ALA A 304 -13.30 -15.06 -2.26
C ALA A 304 -14.06 -14.85 -3.60
N LEU A 305 -13.52 -13.93 -4.40
CA LEU A 305 -13.68 -13.80 -5.87
C LEU A 305 -15.10 -13.59 -6.40
N SER A 306 -15.48 -12.34 -6.66
CA SER A 306 -16.46 -11.96 -7.70
C SER A 306 -16.28 -10.49 -8.13
N LEU A 307 -15.60 -10.27 -9.27
CA LEU A 307 -15.40 -8.97 -9.94
C LEU A 307 -16.66 -8.51 -10.71
N LEU A 308 -17.77 -8.37 -10.00
CA LEU A 308 -18.97 -7.67 -10.46
C LEU A 308 -19.37 -6.67 -9.37
N PRO A 309 -20.06 -5.55 -9.67
CA PRO A 309 -20.54 -4.62 -8.65
C PRO A 309 -21.21 -5.45 -7.56
N GLU A 310 -20.65 -5.42 -6.34
CA GLU A 310 -20.91 -6.41 -5.28
C GLU A 310 -22.32 -6.93 -5.40
N ALA A 311 -22.44 -8.15 -5.96
CA ALA A 311 -23.75 -8.70 -6.25
C ALA A 311 -24.53 -8.65 -4.94
N LEU A 312 -25.67 -7.97 -4.94
CA LEU A 312 -26.51 -7.86 -3.76
C LEU A 312 -26.62 -9.27 -3.14
N SER A 313 -26.33 -9.39 -1.85
CA SER A 313 -26.46 -10.67 -1.16
C SER A 313 -27.87 -11.23 -1.40
N ARG A 314 -28.06 -12.55 -1.27
CA ARG A 314 -29.41 -13.16 -1.39
C ARG A 314 -30.44 -12.39 -0.56
N ARG A 315 -30.04 -11.99 0.65
CA ARG A 315 -30.88 -11.23 1.56
C ARG A 315 -31.17 -9.80 1.08
N GLU A 316 -30.17 -9.12 0.54
CA GLU A 316 -30.36 -7.80 -0.06
C GLU A 316 -31.20 -7.85 -1.34
N ARG A 317 -31.16 -8.95 -2.10
CA ARG A 317 -32.07 -9.17 -3.26
C ARG A 317 -33.50 -9.38 -2.82
N GLU A 318 -33.75 -10.21 -1.80
CA GLU A 318 -35.09 -10.37 -1.22
C GLU A 318 -35.64 -9.03 -0.73
N VAL A 319 -34.81 -8.23 -0.04
CA VAL A 319 -35.16 -6.86 0.39
C VAL A 319 -35.41 -5.96 -0.83
N LEU A 320 -34.57 -6.00 -1.88
CA LEU A 320 -34.73 -5.21 -3.10
C LEU A 320 -36.01 -5.56 -3.87
N THR A 321 -36.40 -6.83 -3.94
CA THR A 321 -37.66 -7.26 -4.55
C THR A 321 -38.85 -6.68 -3.79
N LEU A 322 -38.82 -6.70 -2.45
CA LEU A 322 -39.86 -6.07 -1.63
C LEU A 322 -39.84 -4.53 -1.70
N LEU A 323 -38.67 -3.91 -1.89
CA LEU A 323 -38.58 -2.48 -2.20
C LEU A 323 -39.27 -2.15 -3.53
N ALA A 324 -39.14 -3.02 -4.53
CA ALA A 324 -39.76 -2.84 -5.85
C ALA A 324 -41.29 -2.94 -5.83
N THR A 325 -41.87 -3.62 -4.84
CA THR A 325 -43.33 -3.65 -4.59
C THR A 325 -43.83 -2.47 -3.77
N GLY A 326 -42.94 -1.59 -3.30
CA GLY A 326 -43.29 -0.43 -2.47
C GLY A 326 -43.34 -0.68 -0.97
N ALA A 327 -42.93 -1.86 -0.48
CA ALA A 327 -43.00 -2.20 0.94
C ALA A 327 -42.16 -1.25 1.82
N SER A 328 -42.68 -0.90 2.99
CA SER A 328 -41.99 -0.15 4.05
C SER A 328 -40.97 -1.03 4.78
N ASN A 329 -40.03 -0.42 5.52
CA ASN A 329 -39.05 -1.19 6.31
C ASN A 329 -39.71 -2.07 7.40
N GLN A 330 -40.88 -1.66 7.90
CA GLN A 330 -41.66 -2.46 8.87
C GLN A 330 -42.29 -3.68 8.20
N GLU A 331 -42.88 -3.51 7.01
CA GLU A 331 -43.45 -4.62 6.24
C GLU A 331 -42.36 -5.59 5.75
N ILE A 332 -41.21 -5.08 5.30
CA ILE A 332 -40.05 -5.89 4.94
C ILE A 332 -39.56 -6.70 6.14
N ALA A 333 -39.50 -6.08 7.33
CA ALA A 333 -39.09 -6.76 8.55
C ALA A 333 -40.06 -7.87 8.95
N ALA A 334 -41.38 -7.64 8.80
CA ALA A 334 -42.41 -8.64 9.07
C ALA A 334 -42.37 -9.80 8.07
N LEU A 335 -42.31 -9.51 6.76
CA LEU A 335 -42.29 -10.51 5.68
C LEU A 335 -41.03 -11.38 5.70
N LEU A 336 -39.91 -10.80 6.11
CA LEU A 336 -38.62 -11.49 6.17
C LEU A 336 -38.29 -12.03 7.58
N VAL A 337 -39.16 -11.82 8.58
CA VAL A 337 -38.97 -12.25 9.99
C VAL A 337 -37.62 -11.77 10.55
N ILE A 338 -37.37 -10.46 10.51
CA ILE A 338 -36.17 -9.80 11.04
C ILE A 338 -36.55 -8.54 11.82
N ALA A 339 -35.61 -8.00 12.61
CA ALA A 339 -35.83 -6.73 13.31
C ALA A 339 -35.93 -5.53 12.32
N PRO A 340 -36.78 -4.51 12.58
CA PRO A 340 -36.91 -3.31 11.74
C PRO A 340 -35.60 -2.56 11.50
N ASN A 341 -34.71 -2.51 12.50
CA ASN A 341 -33.38 -1.92 12.37
C ASN A 341 -32.48 -2.70 11.40
N THR A 342 -32.63 -4.03 11.34
CA THR A 342 -31.91 -4.89 10.40
C THR A 342 -32.40 -4.65 8.97
N ALA A 343 -33.70 -4.49 8.76
CA ALA A 343 -34.26 -4.10 7.46
C ALA A 343 -33.74 -2.73 7.01
N LYS A 344 -33.71 -1.72 7.91
CA LYS A 344 -33.14 -0.39 7.62
C LYS A 344 -31.66 -0.46 7.22
N ARG A 345 -30.88 -1.32 7.89
CA ARG A 345 -29.47 -1.55 7.55
C ARG A 345 -29.31 -2.16 6.16
N HIS A 346 -30.10 -3.19 5.83
CA HIS A 346 -30.09 -3.78 4.48
C HIS A 346 -30.45 -2.76 3.40
N VAL A 347 -31.46 -1.91 3.62
CA VAL A 347 -31.81 -0.84 2.66
C VAL A 347 -30.64 0.15 2.49
N LYS A 348 -29.99 0.58 3.58
CA LYS A 348 -28.82 1.47 3.50
C LYS A 348 -27.67 0.83 2.71
N HIS A 349 -27.44 -0.47 2.89
CA HIS A 349 -26.40 -1.20 2.18
C HIS A 349 -26.74 -1.35 0.68
N ILE A 350 -28.00 -1.63 0.33
CA ILE A 350 -28.46 -1.68 -1.06
C ILE A 350 -28.24 -0.33 -1.75
N LEU A 351 -28.59 0.79 -1.09
CA LEU A 351 -28.37 2.13 -1.63
C LEU A 351 -26.88 2.40 -1.88
N ALA A 352 -26.02 2.04 -0.93
CA ALA A 352 -24.57 2.18 -1.07
C ALA A 352 -24.00 1.31 -2.20
N LYS A 353 -24.42 0.04 -2.29
CA LYS A 353 -23.97 -0.92 -3.32
C LYS A 353 -24.44 -0.55 -4.72
N LEU A 354 -25.63 0.04 -4.85
CA LEU A 354 -26.16 0.54 -6.11
C LEU A 354 -25.73 1.97 -6.44
N ALA A 355 -24.93 2.61 -5.57
CA ALA A 355 -24.45 3.99 -5.70
C ALA A 355 -25.59 5.03 -5.90
N VAL A 356 -26.69 4.87 -5.17
CA VAL A 356 -27.86 5.75 -5.23
C VAL A 356 -28.21 6.30 -3.85
N THR A 357 -28.98 7.39 -3.79
CA THR A 357 -29.27 8.09 -2.53
C THR A 357 -30.68 7.85 -2.00
N ASN A 358 -31.59 7.30 -2.82
CA ASN A 358 -32.94 7.00 -2.38
C ASN A 358 -33.49 5.69 -2.96
N ARG A 359 -34.53 5.16 -2.32
CA ARG A 359 -35.10 3.85 -2.64
C ARG A 359 -35.73 3.76 -4.03
N VAL A 360 -36.23 4.87 -4.57
CA VAL A 360 -36.80 4.91 -5.93
C VAL A 360 -35.68 4.78 -6.96
N GLN A 361 -34.59 5.53 -6.79
CA GLN A 361 -33.39 5.39 -7.60
C GLN A 361 -32.80 3.97 -7.52
N ALA A 362 -32.87 3.33 -6.35
CA ALA A 362 -32.41 1.94 -6.17
C ALA A 362 -33.18 0.96 -7.05
N VAL A 363 -34.51 1.08 -7.12
CA VAL A 363 -35.36 0.22 -7.95
C VAL A 363 -35.12 0.48 -9.43
N THR A 364 -35.02 1.76 -9.84
CA THR A 364 -34.70 2.12 -11.23
C THR A 364 -33.35 1.57 -11.65
N ARG A 365 -32.32 1.79 -10.83
CA ARG A 365 -30.96 1.29 -11.09
C ARG A 365 -30.88 -0.23 -11.10
N ALA A 366 -31.64 -0.90 -10.23
CA ALA A 366 -31.74 -2.35 -10.23
C ALA A 366 -32.35 -2.91 -11.52
N ARG A 367 -33.36 -2.24 -12.10
CA ARG A 367 -33.95 -2.63 -13.40
C ARG A 367 -32.96 -2.45 -14.56
N GLU A 368 -32.22 -1.33 -14.58
CA GLU A 368 -31.17 -1.07 -15.57
C GLU A 368 -30.05 -2.12 -15.54
N LEU A 369 -29.77 -2.64 -14.34
CA LEU A 369 -28.76 -3.68 -14.11
C LEU A 369 -29.32 -5.11 -14.21
N HIS A 370 -30.59 -5.27 -14.62
CA HIS A 370 -31.29 -6.56 -14.73
C HIS A 370 -31.28 -7.40 -13.43
N LEU A 371 -31.40 -6.73 -12.27
CA LEU A 371 -31.46 -7.35 -10.94
C LEU A 371 -32.90 -7.57 -10.43
N LEU A 372 -33.90 -7.10 -11.18
CA LEU A 372 -35.34 -7.17 -10.91
C LEU A 372 -36.12 -7.51 -12.17
#